data_AF-A0A1G6DE74-F1
#
_entry.id   AF-A0A1G6DE74-F1
#
_cell.length_a   1.000
_cell.length_b   1.000
_cell.length_c   1.000
_cell.angle_alpha   90.00
_cell.angle_beta   90.00
_cell.angle_gamma   90.00
#
_symmetry.space_group_name_H-M   'P 1'
#
loop_
_entity.id
_entity.type
_entity.pdbx_description
1 polymer ?
#
loop_
_entity_poly.entity_id
_entity_poly.type
_entity_poly.pdbx_seq_one_letter_code
_entity_poly.pdbx_strand_id
1 'polypeptide(L)'
;MAEDNTHGSCMPSETLEKHKQVLKWEVLAHINRGPMASYEKLHRARFGNGWLVKYEFVGGRAKSGCFLVYVDDPRNEWVRGEEKLKSNIINYQHFPSQFLVIRQFEAHPGSFLTVAAGTRQMFWTQLLFVPAVDEEQQDIALGIEHDQNA
;
A
#
# COMPACT_ATOMS: atom_id res chain seq x y z
N MET A 1 49.42 -29.82 -35.28
CA MET A 1 48.85 -29.01 -34.17
C MET A 1 47.99 -27.97 -34.83
N ALA A 2 46.66 -28.13 -34.76
CA ALA A 2 45.70 -27.23 -35.37
C ALA A 2 45.00 -26.47 -34.24
N GLU A 3 45.09 -25.15 -34.27
CA GLU A 3 44.45 -24.26 -33.29
C GLU A 3 43.00 -24.02 -33.70
N ASP A 4 42.10 -24.40 -32.81
CA ASP A 4 40.65 -24.36 -32.97
C ASP A 4 40.14 -22.96 -32.62
N ASN A 5 39.78 -22.20 -33.65
CA ASN A 5 39.38 -20.80 -33.55
C ASN A 5 37.88 -20.71 -33.27
N THR A 6 37.49 -20.85 -32.00
CA THR A 6 36.10 -20.71 -31.57
C THR A 6 35.71 -19.24 -31.49
N HIS A 7 34.99 -18.77 -32.51
CA HIS A 7 34.27 -17.50 -32.49
C HIS A 7 33.23 -17.52 -31.36
N GLY A 8 33.53 -16.75 -30.30
CA GLY A 8 32.55 -16.37 -29.29
C GLY A 8 31.43 -15.59 -29.95
N SER A 9 30.32 -16.28 -30.20
CA SER A 9 29.05 -15.71 -30.61
C SER A 9 28.61 -14.68 -29.57
N CYS A 10 28.84 -13.40 -29.89
CA CYS A 10 28.24 -12.28 -29.21
C CYS A 10 26.73 -12.38 -29.47
N MET A 11 26.01 -12.91 -28.48
CA MET A 11 24.55 -12.95 -28.51
C MET A 11 24.04 -11.53 -28.78
N PRO A 12 23.16 -11.34 -29.78
CA PRO A 12 22.60 -10.03 -30.07
C PRO A 12 21.84 -9.52 -28.85
N SER A 13 22.22 -8.32 -28.42
CA SER A 13 21.59 -7.51 -27.37
C SER A 13 20.19 -7.00 -27.80
N GLU A 14 19.37 -7.86 -28.38
CA GLU A 14 18.02 -7.58 -28.88
C GLU A 14 16.98 -8.23 -27.97
N THR A 15 16.90 -7.86 -26.69
CA THR A 15 15.68 -8.15 -25.89
C THR A 15 15.56 -7.35 -24.59
N LEU A 16 16.12 -6.14 -24.52
CA LEU A 16 15.86 -5.23 -23.39
C LEU A 16 14.97 -4.04 -23.74
N GLU A 17 14.26 -4.08 -24.86
CA GLU A 17 13.09 -3.22 -25.12
C GLU A 17 11.80 -3.89 -24.62
N LYS A 18 11.85 -4.56 -23.46
CA LYS A 18 10.63 -5.00 -22.78
C LYS A 18 9.94 -3.78 -22.20
N HIS A 19 8.97 -3.27 -22.95
CA HIS A 19 7.81 -2.49 -22.51
C HIS A 19 7.92 -1.97 -21.08
N LYS A 20 8.33 -0.71 -20.91
CA LYS A 20 8.05 0.03 -19.67
C LYS A 20 6.52 0.20 -19.58
N GLN A 21 5.81 -0.81 -19.12
CA GLN A 21 4.41 -0.67 -18.75
C GLN A 21 4.35 0.37 -17.64
N VAL A 22 3.82 1.55 -17.98
CA VAL A 22 3.60 2.62 -17.01
C VAL A 22 2.45 2.17 -16.11
N LEU A 23 2.71 2.10 -14.81
CA LEU A 23 1.69 1.81 -13.81
C LEU A 23 0.57 2.84 -13.88
N LYS A 24 -0.66 2.38 -14.06
CA LYS A 24 -1.85 3.23 -13.99
C LYS A 24 -2.27 3.38 -12.53
N TRP A 25 -2.00 4.55 -11.97
CA TRP A 25 -2.34 4.87 -10.59
C TRP A 25 -3.78 5.38 -10.48
N GLU A 26 -4.54 4.78 -9.58
CA GLU A 26 -5.89 5.15 -9.20
C GLU A 26 -5.88 5.83 -7.83
N VAL A 27 -6.68 6.88 -7.65
CA VAL A 27 -6.85 7.53 -6.35
C VAL A 27 -7.91 6.81 -5.54
N LEU A 28 -7.50 6.20 -4.43
CA LEU A 28 -8.39 5.54 -3.47
C LEU A 28 -8.97 6.53 -2.46
N ALA A 29 -8.12 7.41 -1.93
CA ALA A 29 -8.52 8.42 -0.97
C ALA A 29 -7.68 9.69 -1.11
N HIS A 30 -8.28 10.83 -0.81
CA HIS A 30 -7.60 12.11 -0.76
C HIS A 30 -8.20 12.94 0.37
N ILE A 31 -7.39 13.19 1.40
CA ILE A 31 -7.77 13.97 2.57
C ILE A 31 -7.09 15.32 2.45
N ASN A 32 -7.88 16.38 2.28
CA ASN A 32 -7.40 17.76 2.25
C ASN A 32 -8.09 18.55 3.37
N ARG A 33 -7.30 19.12 4.28
CA ARG A 33 -7.81 19.88 5.44
C ARG A 33 -7.82 21.40 5.21
N GLY A 34 -7.64 21.85 3.96
CA GLY A 34 -7.67 23.27 3.58
C GLY A 34 -6.29 23.83 3.18
N PRO A 35 -6.24 25.13 2.82
CA PRO A 35 -5.02 25.77 2.35
C PRO A 35 -3.93 25.75 3.44
N MET A 36 -2.72 25.30 3.06
CA MET A 36 -1.56 25.09 3.93
C MET A 36 -1.69 24.00 5.02
N ALA A 37 -2.82 23.28 5.07
CA ALA A 37 -2.98 22.15 5.97
C ALA A 37 -2.27 20.90 5.44
N SER A 38 -2.06 19.92 6.32
CA SER A 38 -1.56 18.61 5.89
C SER A 38 -2.54 17.96 4.92
N TYR A 39 -2.02 17.30 3.89
CA TYR A 39 -2.83 16.47 3.00
C TYR A 39 -2.32 15.03 2.98
N GLU A 40 -3.24 14.10 2.78
CA GLU A 40 -2.97 12.67 2.70
C GLU A 40 -3.55 12.12 1.40
N LYS A 41 -2.82 11.26 0.70
CA LYS A 41 -3.29 10.56 -0.50
C LYS A 41 -3.02 9.07 -0.38
N LEU A 42 -3.99 8.28 -0.81
CA LEU A 42 -3.83 6.84 -0.98
C LEU A 42 -4.11 6.51 -2.43
N HIS A 43 -3.16 5.86 -3.10
CA HIS A 43 -3.27 5.42 -4.48
C HIS A 43 -3.07 3.92 -4.57
N ARG A 44 -3.57 3.31 -5.64
CA ARG A 44 -3.18 1.96 -6.02
C ARG A 44 -2.87 1.83 -7.49
N ALA A 45 -2.10 0.83 -7.87
CA ALA A 45 -1.89 0.43 -9.25
C ALA A 45 -1.88 -1.10 -9.34
N ARG A 46 -2.50 -1.65 -10.39
CA ARG A 46 -2.47 -3.09 -10.64
C ARG A 46 -1.04 -3.52 -10.93
N PHE A 47 -0.59 -4.59 -10.27
CA PHE A 47 0.75 -5.16 -10.47
C PHE A 47 0.70 -6.67 -10.29
N GLY A 48 0.88 -7.42 -11.37
CA GLY A 48 0.77 -8.88 -11.35
C GLY A 48 -0.63 -9.35 -10.93
N ASN A 49 -0.68 -10.27 -9.97
CA ASN A 49 -1.89 -10.82 -9.37
C ASN A 49 -2.38 -9.99 -8.15
N GLY A 50 -1.85 -8.79 -7.95
CA GLY A 50 -2.20 -7.95 -6.81
C GLY A 50 -2.15 -6.46 -7.13
N TRP A 51 -1.95 -5.68 -6.08
CA TRP A 51 -1.98 -4.23 -6.13
C TRP A 51 -0.79 -3.64 -5.39
N LEU A 52 -0.14 -2.66 -6.01
CA LEU A 52 0.75 -1.75 -5.31
C LEU A 52 -0.10 -0.63 -4.72
N VAL A 53 0.02 -0.39 -3.43
CA VAL A 53 -0.69 0.65 -2.71
C VAL A 53 0.32 1.66 -2.18
N LYS A 54 0.11 2.92 -2.54
CA LYS A 54 0.99 4.03 -2.21
C LYS A 54 0.27 4.99 -1.27
N TYR A 55 0.84 5.24 -0.10
CA TYR A 55 0.39 6.29 0.81
C TYR A 55 1.37 7.47 0.76
N GLU A 56 0.82 8.67 0.63
CA GLU A 56 1.57 9.92 0.67
C GLU A 56 0.98 10.81 1.76
N PHE A 57 1.81 11.21 2.72
CA PHE A 57 1.49 12.25 3.68
C PHE A 57 2.35 13.47 3.37
N VAL A 58 1.74 14.65 3.32
CA VAL A 58 2.47 15.91 3.20
C VAL A 58 2.04 16.85 4.33
N GLY A 59 2.93 17.04 5.29
CA GLY A 59 2.84 18.00 6.38
C GLY A 59 3.44 19.33 6.00
N GLY A 60 2.60 20.28 5.55
CA GLY A 60 2.94 21.69 5.41
C GLY A 60 4.29 21.97 4.73
N ARG A 61 5.08 22.90 5.29
CA ARG A 61 6.20 23.59 4.64
C ARG A 61 7.36 22.72 4.09
N ALA A 62 7.51 21.44 4.45
CA ALA A 62 8.64 20.64 3.93
C ALA A 62 8.58 19.13 4.18
N LYS A 63 7.55 18.59 4.85
CA LYS A 63 7.61 17.19 5.33
C LYS A 63 6.69 16.33 4.52
N SER A 64 7.25 15.55 3.61
CA SER A 64 6.52 14.50 2.90
C SER A 64 7.08 13.14 3.28
N GLY A 65 6.21 12.17 3.53
CA GLY A 65 6.59 10.77 3.56
C GLY A 65 5.75 9.97 2.59
N CYS A 66 6.38 8.99 1.97
CA CYS A 66 5.75 8.10 1.00
C CYS A 66 6.06 6.65 1.38
N PHE A 67 5.03 5.82 1.45
CA PHE A 67 5.16 4.39 1.71
C PHE A 67 4.44 3.61 0.61
N LEU A 68 4.99 2.44 0.32
CA LEU A 68 4.47 1.52 -0.67
C LEU A 68 4.32 0.15 -0.03
N VAL A 69 3.17 -0.50 -0.25
CA VAL A 69 2.95 -1.90 0.12
C VAL A 69 2.41 -2.67 -1.07
N TYR A 70 2.70 -3.95 -1.13
CA TYR A 70 2.05 -4.88 -2.05
C TYR A 70 0.92 -5.60 -1.32
N VAL A 71 -0.25 -5.66 -1.95
CA VAL A 71 -1.42 -6.39 -1.46
C VAL A 71 -1.73 -7.46 -2.49
N ASP A 72 -1.70 -8.72 -2.05
CA ASP A 72 -2.07 -9.84 -2.91
C ASP A 72 -3.58 -9.85 -3.15
N ASP A 73 -4.00 -10.11 -4.38
CA ASP A 73 -5.42 -10.13 -4.78
C ASP A 73 -5.65 -11.14 -5.92
N PRO A 74 -5.33 -12.44 -5.69
CA PRO A 74 -5.36 -13.46 -6.73
C PRO A 74 -6.77 -13.72 -7.27
N ARG A 75 -7.80 -13.41 -6.47
CA ARG A 75 -9.22 -13.59 -6.80
C ARG A 75 -9.85 -12.34 -7.43
N ASN A 76 -9.10 -11.24 -7.57
CA ASN A 76 -9.60 -9.94 -8.02
C ASN A 76 -10.81 -9.44 -7.22
N GLU A 77 -10.81 -9.72 -5.91
CA GLU A 77 -11.86 -9.31 -4.98
C GLU A 77 -11.78 -7.81 -4.69
N TRP A 78 -10.62 -7.20 -4.90
CA TRP A 78 -10.42 -5.79 -4.64
C TRP A 78 -10.94 -4.88 -5.77
N VAL A 79 -12.21 -5.04 -6.10
CA VAL A 79 -12.91 -4.32 -7.17
C VAL A 79 -13.06 -2.85 -6.78
N ARG A 80 -12.81 -1.95 -7.74
CA ARG A 80 -13.03 -0.52 -7.55
C ARG A 80 -14.52 -0.27 -7.31
N GLY A 81 -14.90 0.18 -6.13
CA GLY A 81 -16.13 0.96 -5.96
C GLY A 81 -15.96 2.33 -6.63
N GLU A 82 -17.02 2.89 -7.20
CA GLU A 82 -16.98 4.27 -7.72
C GLU A 82 -16.65 5.29 -6.60
N GLU A 83 -16.93 4.92 -5.36
CA GLU A 83 -16.71 5.73 -4.17
C GLU A 83 -15.25 5.67 -3.68
N LYS A 84 -14.77 6.83 -3.20
CA LYS A 84 -13.49 6.91 -2.47
C LYS A 84 -13.58 6.11 -1.18
N LEU A 85 -12.47 5.54 -0.74
CA LEU A 85 -12.42 4.83 0.54
C LEU A 85 -12.80 5.77 1.69
N LYS A 86 -13.67 5.28 2.57
CA LYS A 86 -13.96 5.93 3.85
C LYS A 86 -12.71 5.89 4.71
N SER A 87 -12.50 6.94 5.50
CA SER A 87 -11.34 7.01 6.39
C SER A 87 -11.71 7.55 7.76
N ASN A 88 -11.18 6.94 8.80
CA ASN A 88 -11.43 7.29 10.19
C ASN A 88 -10.09 7.50 10.92
N ILE A 89 -10.01 8.54 11.74
CA ILE A 89 -8.84 8.76 12.61
C ILE A 89 -9.01 7.90 13.85
N ILE A 90 -8.13 6.94 14.06
CA ILE A 90 -8.11 6.08 15.25
C ILE A 90 -7.45 6.83 16.41
N ASN A 91 -6.34 7.50 16.13
CA ASN A 91 -5.59 8.23 17.15
C ASN A 91 -5.00 9.51 16.55
N TYR A 92 -5.11 10.62 17.29
CA TYR A 92 -4.51 11.89 16.93
C TYR A 92 -3.89 12.52 18.18
N GLN A 93 -2.57 12.67 18.15
CA GLN A 93 -1.82 13.34 19.21
C GLN A 93 -1.06 14.50 18.61
N HIS A 94 -1.19 15.67 19.23
CA HIS A 94 -0.52 16.87 18.80
C HIS A 94 0.09 17.58 20.01
N PHE A 95 1.41 17.74 19.98
CA PHE A 95 2.18 18.46 20.98
C PHE A 95 3.00 19.55 20.27
N PRO A 96 3.49 20.58 20.95
CA PRO A 96 4.19 21.71 20.32
C PRO A 96 5.40 21.33 19.43
N SER A 97 6.03 20.18 19.72
CA SER A 97 7.23 19.68 19.05
C SER A 97 7.03 18.38 18.27
N GLN A 98 5.89 17.68 18.44
CA GLN A 98 5.66 16.34 17.90
C GLN A 98 4.19 16.10 17.54
N PHE A 99 3.93 15.21 16.60
CA PHE A 99 2.59 14.78 16.26
C PHE A 99 2.58 13.28 15.92
N LEU A 100 1.42 12.65 16.10
CA LEU A 100 1.12 11.28 15.70
C LEU A 100 -0.31 11.23 15.19
N VAL A 101 -0.51 10.64 14.02
CA VAL A 101 -1.82 10.34 13.45
C VAL A 101 -1.84 8.88 13.05
N ILE A 102 -2.83 8.15 13.55
CA ILE A 102 -3.18 6.81 13.09
C ILE A 102 -4.53 6.90 12.42
N ARG A 103 -4.60 6.49 11.16
CA ARG A 103 -5.81 6.51 10.34
C ARG A 103 -6.06 5.15 9.73
N GLN A 104 -7.32 4.76 9.69
CA GLN A 104 -7.80 3.62 8.95
C GLN A 104 -8.48 4.07 7.66
N PHE A 105 -8.23 3.34 6.57
CA PHE A 105 -9.00 3.40 5.34
C PHE A 105 -9.74 2.07 5.18
N GLU A 106 -11.06 2.12 5.12
CA GLU A 106 -11.90 0.95 4.92
C GLU A 106 -11.75 0.47 3.48
N ALA A 107 -11.44 -0.81 3.29
CA ALA A 107 -11.29 -1.47 2.01
C ALA A 107 -12.05 -2.81 2.01
N HIS A 108 -12.12 -3.50 0.88
CA HIS A 108 -12.66 -4.85 0.85
C HIS A 108 -11.79 -5.73 -0.05
N PRO A 109 -11.22 -6.84 0.42
CA PRO A 109 -11.42 -7.48 1.73
C PRO A 109 -10.37 -7.00 2.77
N GLY A 110 -10.60 -5.88 3.47
CA GLY A 110 -9.69 -5.49 4.57
C GLY A 110 -9.66 -4.01 4.90
N SER A 111 -8.52 -3.52 5.36
CA SER A 111 -8.33 -2.11 5.69
C SER A 111 -6.87 -1.71 5.58
N PHE A 112 -6.61 -0.43 5.33
CA PHE A 112 -5.26 0.12 5.45
C PHE A 112 -5.15 0.90 6.75
N LEU A 113 -4.10 0.62 7.51
CA LEU A 113 -3.69 1.44 8.63
C LEU A 113 -2.49 2.26 8.21
N THR A 114 -2.62 3.57 8.33
CA THR A 114 -1.52 4.50 8.11
C THR A 114 -1.14 5.14 9.42
N VAL A 115 0.17 5.20 9.66
CA VAL A 115 0.75 5.94 10.77
C VAL A 115 1.58 7.07 10.18
N ALA A 116 1.35 8.30 10.63
CA ALA A 116 2.17 9.45 10.32
C ALA A 116 2.59 10.09 11.64
N ALA A 117 3.89 10.13 11.90
CA ALA A 117 4.41 10.74 13.11
C ALA A 117 5.69 11.51 12.83
N GLY A 118 6.01 12.43 13.72
CA GLY A 118 7.23 13.20 13.58
C GLY A 118 7.37 14.30 14.58
N THR A 119 8.53 14.94 14.53
CA THR A 119 8.89 16.13 15.29
C THR A 119 9.05 17.32 14.36
N ARG A 120 9.50 18.48 14.87
CA ARG A 120 9.94 19.60 14.03
C ARG A 120 11.13 19.26 13.13
N GLN A 121 11.95 18.27 13.47
CA GLN A 121 13.18 17.93 12.75
C GLN A 121 13.04 16.66 11.91
N MET A 122 12.30 15.66 12.40
CA MET A 122 12.18 14.36 11.73
C MET A 122 10.72 14.00 11.46
N PHE A 123 10.51 13.16 10.46
CA PHE A 123 9.21 12.71 10.02
C PHE A 123 9.32 11.26 9.58
N TRP A 124 8.33 10.43 9.94
CA TRP A 124 8.21 9.07 9.46
C TRP A 124 6.74 8.73 9.20
N THR A 125 6.52 7.87 8.23
CA THR A 125 5.21 7.29 7.96
C THR A 125 5.31 5.77 7.93
N GLN A 126 4.16 5.10 7.95
CA GLN A 126 4.06 3.66 7.71
C GLN A 126 2.69 3.38 7.11
N LEU A 127 2.63 2.38 6.24
CA LEU A 127 1.41 1.84 5.67
C LEU A 127 1.38 0.34 5.97
N LEU A 128 0.26 -0.14 6.52
CA LEU A 128 0.01 -1.54 6.80
C LEU A 128 -1.33 -1.91 6.17
N PHE A 129 -1.38 -3.06 5.49
CA PHE A 129 -2.64 -3.67 5.09
C PHE A 129 -3.05 -4.70 6.14
N VAL A 130 -4.30 -4.63 6.57
CA VAL A 130 -4.93 -5.57 7.49
C VAL A 130 -6.02 -6.29 6.68
N PRO A 131 -5.82 -7.57 6.30
CA PRO A 131 -6.84 -8.31 5.57
C PRO A 131 -8.10 -8.45 6.44
N ALA A 132 -9.27 -8.55 5.79
CA ALA A 132 -10.45 -9.00 6.49
C ALA A 132 -10.20 -10.43 7.00
N VAL A 133 -10.56 -10.69 8.25
CA VAL A 133 -10.55 -12.06 8.77
C VAL A 133 -11.87 -12.68 8.31
N ASP A 134 -11.81 -13.73 7.49
CA ASP A 134 -13.00 -14.55 7.25
C ASP A 134 -13.44 -15.12 8.61
N GLU A 135 -14.73 -15.05 8.95
CA GLU A 135 -15.25 -15.54 10.23
C GLU A 135 -14.81 -16.99 10.50
N GLU A 136 -14.73 -17.83 9.46
CA GLU A 136 -14.18 -19.20 9.54
C GLU A 136 -12.70 -19.24 9.96
N GLN A 137 -11.86 -18.31 9.50
CA GLN A 137 -10.46 -18.22 9.93
C GLN A 137 -10.34 -17.70 11.35
N GLN A 138 -11.31 -16.90 11.80
CA GLN A 138 -11.37 -16.40 13.17
C GLN A 138 -11.72 -17.54 14.15
N ASP A 139 -12.67 -18.39 13.79
CA ASP A 139 -13.03 -19.59 14.56
C ASP A 139 -11.87 -20.59 14.65
N ILE A 140 -11.15 -20.82 13.53
CA ILE A 140 -9.94 -21.66 13.51
C ILE A 140 -8.83 -21.03 14.38
N ALA A 141 -8.60 -19.72 14.30
CA ALA A 141 -7.59 -19.04 15.10
C ALA A 141 -7.92 -19.03 16.60
N LEU A 142 -9.21 -19.05 16.96
CA LEU A 142 -9.68 -19.10 18.34
C LEU A 142 -9.84 -20.53 18.87
N GLY A 143 -9.63 -21.56 18.03
CA GLY A 143 -9.77 -22.96 18.42
C GLY A 143 -11.21 -23.35 18.78
N ILE A 144 -12.20 -22.67 18.19
CA ILE A 144 -13.61 -22.98 18.40
C ILE A 144 -13.96 -24.14 17.47
N GLU A 145 -13.93 -25.36 17.99
CA GLU A 145 -14.49 -26.51 17.29
C GLU A 145 -16.02 -26.42 17.35
N HIS A 146 -16.66 -26.17 16.20
CA HIS A 146 -18.11 -26.31 16.09
C HIS A 146 -18.45 -27.80 16.17
N ASP A 147 -18.93 -28.22 17.33
CA ASP A 147 -19.38 -29.58 17.60
C ASP A 147 -20.58 -29.89 16.67
N GLN A 148 -20.33 -30.61 15.58
CA GLN A 148 -21.35 -30.88 14.52
C GLN A 148 -22.38 -31.95 14.92
N ASN A 149 -22.65 -32.12 16.22
CA ASN A 149 -23.64 -33.09 16.72
C ASN A 149 -24.74 -32.39 17.54
N ALA A 150 -25.70 -31.79 16.84
CA ALA A 150 -27.02 -31.43 17.39
C ALA A 150 -28.11 -31.66 16.34
#